data_AF-A0A936A0F5-F1
#
_entry.id   AF-A0A936A0F5-F1
#
_cell.length_a   1.000
_cell.length_b   1.000
_cell.length_c   1.000
_cell.angle_alpha   90.00
_cell.angle_beta   90.00
_cell.angle_gamma   90.00
#
_symmetry.space_group_name_H-M   'P 1'
#
loop_
_entity.id
_entity.type
_entity.pdbx_description
1 polymer ?
#
loop_
_entity_poly.entity_id
_entity_poly.type
_entity_poly.pdbx_seq_one_letter_code
_entity_poly.pdbx_strand_id
1 'polypeptide(L)'
;MKITFGTLIGAVALLTSGSALADTIGSYGTVAQVTVNGTSSTEYTMARGRLVIDEGQEFYRHYQWGGTACNGKNMSADDIANLLLALKERRSMTVTPAWIAGAGDTRCLVSYRITAIEVVQ
;
A
#
# COMPACT_ATOMS: atom_id res chain seq x y z
N MET A 1 -49.13 18.47 -44.16
CA MET A 1 -48.57 19.31 -43.08
C MET A 1 -48.56 18.51 -41.79
N LYS A 2 -47.40 18.50 -41.10
CA LYS A 2 -47.04 17.90 -39.80
C LYS A 2 -46.80 16.38 -39.72
N ILE A 3 -45.50 16.07 -39.80
CA ILE A 3 -44.80 14.89 -39.29
C ILE A 3 -44.86 14.90 -37.76
N THR A 4 -44.92 13.73 -37.10
CA THR A 4 -44.45 13.61 -35.71
C THR A 4 -43.84 12.23 -35.49
N PHE A 5 -42.50 12.20 -35.39
CA PHE A 5 -41.71 11.08 -34.91
C PHE A 5 -41.87 10.96 -33.39
N GLY A 6 -42.16 9.76 -32.89
CA GLY A 6 -42.23 9.46 -31.46
C GLY A 6 -41.16 8.45 -31.07
N THR A 7 -39.94 8.92 -30.85
CA THR A 7 -38.79 8.12 -30.39
C THR A 7 -38.89 7.93 -28.87
N LEU A 8 -39.18 6.72 -28.39
CA LEU A 8 -39.04 6.36 -26.98
C LEU A 8 -37.62 5.81 -26.76
N ILE A 9 -36.70 6.71 -26.39
CA ILE A 9 -35.37 6.36 -25.90
C ILE A 9 -35.53 6.02 -24.42
N GLY A 10 -35.54 4.72 -24.09
CA GLY A 10 -35.54 4.22 -22.72
C GLY A 10 -34.16 4.37 -22.10
N ALA A 11 -34.11 5.03 -20.93
CA ALA A 11 -32.90 5.37 -20.18
C ALA A 11 -32.03 4.13 -19.87
N VAL A 12 -30.79 4.14 -20.36
CA VAL A 12 -29.75 3.22 -19.91
C VAL A 12 -29.29 3.68 -18.53
N ALA A 13 -29.66 2.94 -17.49
CA ALA A 13 -29.08 3.09 -16.16
C ALA A 13 -27.57 2.78 -16.25
N LEU A 14 -26.75 3.83 -16.29
CA LEU A 14 -25.31 3.74 -16.11
C LEU A 14 -25.06 3.33 -14.65
N LEU A 15 -25.12 2.02 -14.39
CA LEU A 15 -24.46 1.42 -13.24
C LEU A 15 -22.97 1.68 -13.44
N THR A 16 -22.47 2.81 -12.94
CA THR A 16 -21.04 3.02 -12.78
C THR A 16 -20.59 2.06 -11.70
N SER A 17 -20.26 0.84 -12.10
CA SER A 17 -19.47 -0.10 -11.30
C SER A 17 -18.17 0.62 -10.97
N GLY A 18 -18.13 1.24 -9.79
CA GLY A 18 -16.90 1.78 -9.23
C GLY A 18 -15.97 0.59 -9.04
N SER A 19 -14.99 0.47 -9.93
CA SER A 19 -13.91 -0.49 -9.78
C SER A 19 -13.27 -0.21 -8.43
N ALA A 20 -13.51 -1.06 -7.43
CA ALA A 20 -12.65 -1.08 -6.26
C ALA A 20 -11.24 -1.32 -6.80
N LEU A 21 -10.38 -0.30 -6.72
CA LEU A 21 -9.00 -0.44 -7.17
C LEU A 21 -8.39 -1.55 -6.32
N ALA A 22 -8.10 -2.68 -6.96
CA ALA A 22 -7.46 -3.79 -6.30
C ALA A 22 -6.08 -3.33 -5.79
N ASP A 23 -5.71 -3.82 -4.62
CA ASP A 23 -4.39 -3.56 -4.06
C ASP A 23 -3.32 -4.04 -5.04
N THR A 24 -2.28 -3.23 -5.25
CA THR A 24 -1.14 -3.62 -6.07
C THR A 24 -0.17 -4.42 -5.24
N ILE A 25 0.16 -5.62 -5.68
CA ILE A 25 1.19 -6.45 -5.03
C ILE A 25 2.57 -5.95 -5.47
N GLY A 26 3.39 -5.55 -4.50
CA GLY A 26 4.78 -5.17 -4.73
C GLY A 26 5.70 -6.39 -4.85
N SER A 27 6.93 -6.16 -5.31
CA SER A 27 7.97 -7.18 -5.28
C SER A 27 8.27 -7.59 -3.84
N TYR A 28 8.61 -8.86 -3.64
CA TYR A 28 9.08 -9.34 -2.36
C TYR A 28 10.55 -8.95 -2.14
N GLY A 29 10.95 -8.89 -0.88
CA GLY A 29 12.33 -8.62 -0.50
C GLY A 29 12.55 -8.74 0.99
N THR A 30 13.71 -8.30 1.47
CA THR A 30 13.98 -8.25 2.92
C THR A 30 13.68 -6.86 3.46
N VAL A 31 13.31 -6.76 4.74
CA VAL A 31 13.09 -5.45 5.36
C VAL A 31 14.44 -4.79 5.59
N ALA A 32 14.67 -3.66 4.92
CA ALA A 32 15.89 -2.87 5.04
C ALA A 32 15.76 -1.82 6.14
N GLN A 33 14.58 -1.22 6.27
CA GLN A 33 14.31 -0.17 7.26
C GLN A 33 12.82 -0.12 7.61
N VAL A 34 12.54 0.15 8.88
CA VAL A 34 11.22 0.56 9.37
C VAL A 34 11.38 1.87 10.11
N THR A 35 10.63 2.89 9.70
CA THR A 35 10.59 4.20 10.34
C THR A 35 9.21 4.41 10.94
N VAL A 36 9.15 4.77 12.22
CA VAL A 36 7.91 5.15 12.89
C VAL A 36 8.06 6.61 13.34
N ASN A 37 7.21 7.48 12.80
CA ASN A 37 7.21 8.89 13.17
C ASN A 37 6.35 9.06 14.42
N GLY A 38 6.93 9.65 15.48
CA GLY A 38 6.16 10.08 16.65
C GLY A 38 5.36 11.35 16.37
N THR A 39 4.33 11.63 17.18
CA THR A 39 3.44 12.79 17.00
C THR A 39 4.16 14.14 17.06
N SER A 40 5.35 14.21 17.67
CA SER A 40 6.20 15.40 17.72
C SER A 40 7.10 15.58 16.49
N SER A 41 7.15 14.61 15.58
CA SER A 41 7.93 14.70 14.35
C SER A 41 7.23 15.60 13.34
N THR A 42 7.99 16.48 12.66
CA THR A 42 7.47 17.27 11.53
C THR A 42 6.95 16.39 10.39
N GLU A 43 7.49 15.18 10.26
CA GLU A 43 7.10 14.21 9.24
C GLU A 43 5.78 13.50 9.57
N TYR A 44 5.32 13.51 10.83
CA TYR A 44 4.14 12.76 11.28
C TYR A 44 2.87 13.10 10.49
N THR A 45 2.71 14.39 10.16
CA THR A 45 1.58 14.89 9.40
C THR A 45 1.59 14.35 7.97
N MET A 46 2.77 14.18 7.37
CA MET A 46 2.93 13.68 6.00
C MET A 46 2.79 12.16 5.95
N ALA A 47 3.49 11.46 6.84
CA ALA A 47 3.43 10.02 7.00
C ALA A 47 3.67 9.64 8.46
N ARG A 48 2.89 8.70 8.99
CA ARG A 48 3.10 8.16 10.34
C ARG A 48 4.24 7.15 10.39
N GLY A 49 4.62 6.60 9.25
CA GLY A 49 5.82 5.79 9.12
C GLY A 49 6.08 5.30 7.71
N ARG A 50 7.18 4.57 7.58
CA ARG A 50 7.70 4.08 6.31
C ARG A 50 8.34 2.71 6.47
N LEU A 51 8.12 1.87 5.47
CA LEU A 51 8.78 0.58 5.26
C LEU A 51 9.67 0.68 4.03
N VAL A 52 10.90 0.21 4.13
CA VAL A 52 11.81 0.07 3.00
C VAL A 52 12.12 -1.41 2.81
N ILE A 53 11.81 -1.91 1.61
CA ILE A 53 12.12 -3.27 1.19
C ILE A 53 13.36 -3.22 0.29
N ASP A 54 14.33 -4.07 0.58
CA ASP A 54 15.44 -4.40 -0.32
C ASP A 54 15.00 -5.56 -1.23
N GLU A 55 14.78 -5.26 -2.50
CA GLU A 55 14.35 -6.20 -3.54
C GLU A 55 15.56 -6.95 -4.18
N GLY A 56 16.76 -6.76 -3.62
CA GLY A 56 18.03 -7.26 -4.16
C GLY A 56 18.70 -6.27 -5.10
N GLN A 57 20.00 -6.47 -5.34
CA GLN A 57 20.82 -5.63 -6.25
C GLN A 57 20.74 -4.13 -5.91
N GLU A 58 20.69 -3.79 -4.62
CA GLU A 58 20.57 -2.40 -4.12
C GLU A 58 19.29 -1.69 -4.57
N PHE A 59 18.27 -2.43 -4.98
CA PHE A 59 16.98 -1.87 -5.35
C PHE A 59 16.09 -1.71 -4.10
N TYR A 60 15.99 -0.49 -3.60
CA TYR A 60 15.18 -0.16 -2.42
C TYR A 60 13.82 0.42 -2.81
N ARG A 61 12.75 -0.16 -2.26
CA ARG A 61 11.39 0.33 -2.48
C ARG A 61 10.74 0.83 -1.19
N HIS A 62 10.16 2.02 -1.28
CA HIS A 62 9.55 2.73 -0.16
C HIS A 62 8.03 2.57 -0.15
N TYR A 63 7.48 2.27 1.02
CA TYR A 63 6.06 2.21 1.30
C TYR A 63 5.75 3.04 2.55
N GLN A 64 4.66 3.78 2.56
CA GLN A 64 4.30 4.69 3.65
C GLN A 64 2.94 4.31 4.24
N TRP A 65 2.66 4.76 5.46
CA TRP A 65 1.33 4.68 6.04
C TRP A 65 1.00 5.93 6.85
N GLY A 66 -0.29 6.21 6.96
CA GLY A 66 -0.86 7.34 7.68
C GLY A 66 -0.50 8.70 7.10
N GLY A 67 -0.86 9.74 7.84
CA GLY A 67 -0.65 11.12 7.43
C GLY A 67 -1.47 11.52 6.21
N THR A 68 -1.13 12.66 5.62
CA THR A 68 -1.77 13.20 4.42
C THR A 68 -1.39 12.43 3.16
N ALA A 69 -0.20 11.83 3.11
CA ALA A 69 0.24 11.03 1.96
C ALA A 69 -0.58 9.74 1.80
N CYS A 70 -0.96 9.11 2.92
CA CYS A 70 -1.71 7.87 2.98
C CYS A 70 -2.96 7.99 3.85
N ASN A 71 -3.84 8.91 3.47
CA ASN A 71 -5.03 9.26 4.24
C ASN A 71 -5.94 8.04 4.51
N GLY A 72 -6.25 7.82 5.78
CA GLY A 72 -7.07 6.70 6.24
C GLY A 72 -6.44 5.32 6.08
N LYS A 73 -5.14 5.23 5.75
CA LYS A 73 -4.39 3.97 5.60
C LYS A 73 -3.32 3.90 6.66
N ASN A 74 -3.71 3.47 7.86
CA ASN A 74 -2.82 3.36 9.01
C ASN A 74 -2.48 1.90 9.28
N MET A 75 -1.28 1.66 9.80
CA MET A 75 -0.90 0.37 10.38
C MET A 75 -1.31 0.35 11.86
N SER A 76 -1.73 -0.81 12.34
CA SER A 76 -1.93 -1.03 13.78
C SER A 76 -0.58 -1.11 14.51
N ALA A 77 -0.60 -1.05 15.85
CA ALA A 77 0.61 -1.27 16.64
C ALA A 77 1.19 -2.67 16.43
N ASP A 78 0.32 -3.68 16.31
CA ASP A 78 0.71 -5.07 16.05
C ASP A 78 1.34 -5.22 14.66
N ASP A 79 0.81 -4.52 13.65
CA ASP A 79 1.43 -4.52 12.32
C ASP A 79 2.84 -3.96 12.33
N ILE A 80 3.03 -2.84 13.03
CA ILE A 80 4.34 -2.21 13.18
C ILE A 80 5.30 -3.16 13.92
N ALA A 81 4.82 -3.83 14.98
CA ALA A 81 5.62 -4.82 15.71
C ALA A 81 6.05 -5.99 14.82
N ASN A 82 5.17 -6.50 13.96
CA ASN A 82 5.49 -7.55 12.99
C ASN A 82 6.54 -7.09 11.96
N LEU A 83 6.46 -5.85 11.48
CA LEU A 83 7.47 -5.29 10.56
C LEU A 83 8.83 -5.12 11.25
N LEU A 84 8.85 -4.70 12.52
CA LEU A 84 10.08 -4.62 13.32
C LEU A 84 10.69 -6.01 13.59
N LEU A 85 9.85 -7.03 13.80
CA LEU A 85 10.29 -8.42 13.89
C LEU A 85 10.90 -8.89 12.56
N ALA A 86 10.25 -8.60 11.42
CA ALA A 86 10.78 -8.93 10.10
C ALA A 86 12.10 -8.22 9.78
N LEU A 87 12.30 -6.99 10.27
CA LEU A 87 13.58 -6.29 10.20
C LEU A 87 14.67 -7.00 11.02
N LYS A 88 14.33 -7.45 12.23
CA LYS A 88 15.25 -8.19 13.10
C LYS A 88 15.64 -9.54 12.47
N GLU A 89 14.67 -10.25 11.90
CA GLU A 89 14.82 -11.57 11.29
C GLU A 89 15.05 -11.50 9.76
N ARG A 90 15.54 -10.38 9.24
CA ARG A 90 15.65 -10.11 7.79
C ARG A 90 16.51 -11.12 7.00
N ARG A 91 17.29 -11.96 7.67
CA ARG A 91 18.10 -13.03 7.05
C ARG A 91 17.33 -14.34 6.85
N SER A 92 16.20 -14.52 7.54
CA SER A 92 15.38 -15.73 7.53
C SER A 92 13.95 -15.46 7.09
N MET A 93 13.61 -14.22 6.70
CA MET A 93 12.27 -13.84 6.29
C MET A 93 12.30 -12.87 5.09
N THR A 94 11.31 -13.00 4.22
CA THR A 94 10.98 -12.01 3.19
C THR A 94 9.60 -11.41 3.45
N VAL A 95 9.41 -10.18 2.98
CA VAL A 95 8.15 -9.44 3.05
C VAL A 95 7.67 -9.12 1.64
N THR A 96 6.42 -9.45 1.34
CA THR A 96 5.70 -9.03 0.13
C THR A 96 4.67 -7.97 0.51
N PRO A 97 4.89 -6.69 0.17
CA PRO A 97 3.95 -5.62 0.46
C PRO A 97 2.80 -5.59 -0.55
N ALA A 98 1.62 -5.19 -0.10
CA ALA A 98 0.53 -4.73 -0.97
C ALA A 98 0.26 -3.25 -0.70
N TRP A 99 0.01 -2.51 -1.76
CA TRP A 99 -0.08 -1.06 -1.69
C TRP A 99 -1.14 -0.49 -2.63
N ILE A 100 -1.59 0.71 -2.32
CA ILE A 100 -2.41 1.55 -3.22
C ILE A 100 -1.72 2.90 -3.42
N ALA A 101 -2.06 3.58 -4.51
CA ALA A 101 -1.55 4.92 -4.76
C ALA A 101 -2.10 5.92 -3.75
N GLY A 102 -1.20 6.70 -3.15
CA GLY A 102 -1.48 7.86 -2.30
C GLY A 102 -1.15 9.16 -3.00
N ALA A 103 -0.99 10.24 -2.23
CA ALA A 103 -0.62 11.54 -2.78
C ALA A 103 0.83 11.52 -3.33
N GLY A 104 1.06 12.19 -4.47
CA GLY A 104 2.39 12.40 -5.04
C GLY A 104 3.18 11.10 -5.28
N ASP A 105 2.55 10.12 -5.93
CA ASP A 105 3.11 8.79 -6.23
C ASP A 105 3.52 7.95 -5.01
N THR A 106 3.04 8.33 -3.82
CA THR A 106 3.28 7.57 -2.60
C THR A 106 2.66 6.18 -2.71
N ARG A 107 3.43 5.13 -2.38
CA ARG A 107 2.88 3.78 -2.19
C ARG A 107 2.39 3.63 -0.77
N CYS A 108 1.08 3.64 -0.59
CA CYS A 108 0.48 3.45 0.71
C CYS A 108 0.37 1.97 1.02
N LEU A 109 1.13 1.52 2.02
CA LEU A 109 1.09 0.14 2.50
C LEU A 109 -0.30 -0.12 3.08
N VAL A 110 -0.97 -1.17 2.58
CA VAL A 110 -2.31 -1.56 3.05
C VAL A 110 -2.32 -2.96 3.63
N SER A 111 -1.40 -3.83 3.18
CA SER A 111 -1.14 -5.12 3.82
C SER A 111 0.27 -5.59 3.50
N TYR A 112 0.71 -6.65 4.15
CA TYR A 112 1.98 -7.31 3.86
C TYR A 112 1.85 -8.80 4.17
N ARG A 113 2.71 -9.60 3.53
CA ARG A 113 2.88 -11.03 3.82
C ARG A 113 4.31 -11.28 4.23
N ILE A 114 4.52 -11.98 5.34
CA ILE A 114 5.83 -12.44 5.80
C ILE A 114 5.98 -13.92 5.40
N THR A 115 7.09 -14.27 4.78
CA THR A 115 7.40 -15.65 4.38
C THR A 115 8.77 -16.04 4.93
N ALA A 116 8.87 -17.20 5.58
CA ALA A 116 10.15 -17.73 6.02
C ALA A 116 11.00 -18.14 4.81
N ILE A 117 12.30 -17.86 4.87
CA ILE A 117 13.30 -18.38 3.95
C ILE A 117 13.72 -19.72 4.52
N GLU A 118 13.39 -20.82 3.85
CA GLU A 118 13.95 -22.12 4.19
C GLU A 118 15.44 -22.09 3.85
N VAL A 119 16.27 -21.97 4.88
CA VAL A 119 17.73 -22.08 4.72
C VAL A 119 18.05 -23.57 4.68
N VAL A 120 18.28 -24.12 3.48
CA VAL A 120 18.86 -25.46 3.34
C VAL A 120 20.27 -25.37 3.94
N GLN A 121 20.46 -26.05 5.07
CA GLN A 121 21.74 -26.07 5.81
C GLN A 121 22.81 -26.88 5.08
#